data_AF-A0AAN8X8M7-F1
#
_entry.id   AF-A0AAN8X8M7-F1
#
_cell.length_a   1.000
_cell.length_b   1.000
_cell.length_c   1.000
_cell.angle_alpha   90.00
_cell.angle_beta   90.00
_cell.angle_gamma   90.00
#
_symmetry.space_group_name_H-M   'P 1'
#
loop_
_entity.id
_entity.type
_entity.pdbx_description
1 polymer ?
#
loop_
_entity_poly.entity_id
_entity_poly.type
_entity_poly.pdbx_seq_one_letter_code
_entity_poly.pdbx_strand_id
1 'polypeptide(L)'
;MMADSSILQFAPFSSAVDAGFWHKFTDLKLDVLHLSEEPVAIMGNYVNSDALGLPTRLNIDYDALESNQNPLKWTCVVPGTLINTNTIEEFKSRDKVEMLKVAATSLWNSMLSEEVLRNPPLLSSFLMFTFADLKKYHYYYWFAFPAFTYPKTIPLVQRPQALSEHFTDEQVTAFLSEYSSQESLVTQGVFAISQSSHGFTFHPLCDYPKLRGSASDVSVINQYV
;
A
#
# COMPACT_ATOMS: atom_id res chain seq x y z
N MET A 1 35.34 14.63 -9.42
CA MET A 1 34.25 14.59 -10.42
C MET A 1 32.96 14.51 -9.63
N MET A 2 32.11 15.53 -9.69
CA MET A 2 30.83 15.52 -8.99
C MET A 2 29.99 14.41 -9.61
N ALA A 3 29.67 13.38 -8.84
CA ALA A 3 28.68 12.40 -9.26
C ALA A 3 27.39 13.17 -9.60
N ASP A 4 26.87 12.96 -10.79
CA ASP A 4 25.55 13.45 -11.17
C ASP A 4 24.56 12.82 -10.17
N SER A 5 24.16 13.59 -9.16
CA SER A 5 23.37 13.06 -8.05
C SER A 5 21.94 12.86 -8.53
N SER A 6 21.67 11.68 -9.10
CA SER A 6 20.32 11.29 -9.49
C SER A 6 19.39 11.36 -8.28
N ILE A 7 18.17 11.86 -8.48
CA ILE A 7 17.14 11.92 -7.44
C ILE A 7 16.37 10.60 -7.45
N LEU A 8 16.08 10.04 -6.27
CA LEU A 8 15.22 8.86 -6.11
C LEU A 8 13.81 9.18 -6.62
N GLN A 9 13.29 8.32 -7.49
CA GLN A 9 11.94 8.41 -8.04
C GLN A 9 11.13 7.20 -7.59
N PHE A 10 9.82 7.40 -7.43
CA PHE A 10 8.90 6.35 -6.97
C PHE A 10 7.87 6.05 -8.05
N ALA A 11 7.55 4.77 -8.24
CA ALA A 11 6.47 4.35 -9.12
C ALA A 11 5.12 4.51 -8.40
N PRO A 12 4.13 5.19 -8.99
CA PRO A 12 2.82 5.37 -8.37
C PRO A 12 1.96 4.10 -8.49
N PHE A 13 1.12 3.83 -7.49
CA PHE A 13 0.07 2.83 -7.61
C PHE A 13 -0.90 3.17 -8.74
N SER A 14 -1.24 2.15 -9.52
CA SER A 14 -2.35 2.18 -10.47
C SER A 14 -3.54 1.46 -9.85
N SER A 15 -4.68 2.12 -9.73
CA SER A 15 -5.90 1.49 -9.21
C SER A 15 -6.56 0.60 -10.27
N ALA A 16 -7.03 -0.58 -9.88
CA ALA A 16 -7.96 -1.39 -10.66
C ALA A 16 -9.18 -1.74 -9.80
N VAL A 17 -10.37 -1.74 -10.39
CA VAL A 17 -11.61 -2.04 -9.67
C VAL A 17 -12.35 -3.12 -10.43
N ASP A 18 -12.65 -4.21 -9.74
CA ASP A 18 -13.43 -5.30 -10.30
C ASP A 18 -14.88 -4.86 -10.58
N ALA A 19 -15.51 -5.44 -11.60
CA ALA A 19 -16.90 -5.11 -11.92
C ALA A 19 -17.87 -5.54 -10.80
N GLY A 20 -17.59 -6.67 -10.15
CA GLY A 20 -18.35 -7.22 -9.03
C GLY A 20 -18.42 -6.29 -7.82
N PHE A 21 -17.36 -5.48 -7.59
CA PHE A 21 -17.35 -4.47 -6.55
C PHE A 21 -18.50 -3.47 -6.71
N TRP A 22 -18.74 -2.97 -7.93
CA TRP A 22 -19.77 -1.97 -8.19
C TRP A 22 -21.19 -2.51 -7.95
N HIS A 23 -21.42 -3.79 -8.21
CA HIS A 23 -22.67 -4.45 -7.88
C HIS A 23 -22.90 -4.47 -6.37
N LYS A 24 -21.91 -4.94 -5.60
CA LYS A 24 -21.96 -4.98 -4.13
C LYS A 24 -22.10 -3.58 -3.53
N PHE A 25 -21.41 -2.60 -4.08
CA PHE A 25 -21.51 -1.21 -3.64
C PHE A 25 -22.90 -0.62 -3.93
N THR A 26 -23.52 -1.00 -5.05
CA THR A 26 -24.89 -0.58 -5.38
C THR A 26 -25.91 -1.12 -4.39
N ASP A 27 -25.82 -2.42 -4.07
CA ASP A 27 -26.68 -3.05 -3.08
C ASP A 27 -26.52 -2.35 -1.72
N LEU A 28 -25.27 -2.12 -1.28
CA LEU A 28 -24.99 -1.39 -0.04
C LEU A 28 -25.54 0.04 -0.06
N LYS A 29 -25.43 0.77 -1.18
CA LYS A 29 -25.91 2.14 -1.31
C LYS A 29 -27.44 2.23 -1.27
N LEU A 30 -28.12 1.27 -1.89
CA LEU A 30 -29.59 1.22 -1.92
C LEU A 30 -30.19 0.76 -0.60
N ASP A 31 -29.62 -0.29 -0.01
CA ASP A 31 -30.26 -1.00 1.11
C ASP A 31 -29.85 -0.46 2.48
N VAL A 32 -28.64 0.12 2.59
CA VAL A 32 -28.07 0.51 3.89
C VAL A 32 -27.75 2.00 3.95
N LEU A 33 -26.94 2.51 3.01
CA LEU A 33 -26.44 3.88 3.11
C LEU A 33 -27.51 4.91 2.76
N HIS A 34 -28.40 4.61 1.81
CA HIS A 34 -29.39 5.55 1.27
C HIS A 34 -28.73 6.90 0.89
N LEU A 35 -29.07 7.98 1.58
CA LEU A 35 -28.52 9.33 1.35
C LEU A 35 -27.23 9.61 2.15
N SER A 36 -26.78 8.67 2.99
CA SER A 36 -25.55 8.83 3.76
C SER A 36 -24.33 8.99 2.84
N GLU A 37 -23.48 9.95 3.21
CA GLU A 37 -22.16 10.19 2.62
C GLU A 37 -21.04 9.91 3.64
N GLU A 38 -21.38 9.23 4.75
CA GLU A 38 -20.40 8.83 5.74
C GLU A 38 -19.33 7.91 5.11
N PRO A 39 -18.05 8.06 5.50
CA PRO A 39 -17.00 7.21 4.97
C PRO A 39 -17.24 5.73 5.27
N VAL A 40 -16.99 4.88 4.28
CA VAL A 40 -17.12 3.42 4.38
C VAL A 40 -15.73 2.79 4.34
N ALA A 41 -15.43 1.91 5.31
CA ALA A 41 -14.18 1.15 5.28
C ALA A 41 -14.21 0.13 4.13
N ILE A 42 -13.13 0.08 3.36
CA ILE A 42 -12.94 -0.91 2.29
C ILE A 42 -11.54 -1.51 2.36
N MET A 43 -11.37 -2.69 1.79
CA MET A 43 -10.06 -3.34 1.65
C MET A 43 -9.63 -3.33 0.19
N GLY A 44 -8.37 -2.98 -0.04
CA GLY A 44 -7.70 -3.16 -1.31
C GLY A 44 -6.62 -4.21 -1.18
N ASN A 45 -6.11 -4.67 -2.31
CA ASN A 45 -5.00 -5.61 -2.31
C ASN A 45 -4.00 -5.35 -3.42
N TYR A 46 -2.78 -5.80 -3.22
CA TYR A 46 -1.74 -5.77 -4.23
C TYR A 46 -0.81 -6.98 -4.09
N VAL A 47 0.00 -7.21 -5.12
CA VAL A 47 1.06 -8.22 -5.11
C VAL A 47 2.39 -7.60 -5.49
N ASN A 48 3.48 -8.17 -4.98
CA ASN A 48 4.86 -7.77 -5.28
C ASN A 48 5.57 -8.75 -6.22
N SER A 49 4.82 -9.66 -6.85
CA SER A 49 5.31 -10.73 -7.74
C SER A 49 5.07 -10.44 -9.23
N ASP A 50 4.58 -9.25 -9.57
CA ASP A 50 4.34 -8.86 -10.96
C ASP A 50 5.63 -8.83 -11.78
N ALA A 51 5.52 -9.23 -13.05
CA ALA A 51 6.64 -9.20 -13.98
C ALA A 51 7.16 -7.78 -14.22
N LEU A 52 8.46 -7.66 -14.49
CA LEU A 52 9.11 -6.40 -14.80
C LEU A 52 8.39 -5.66 -15.94
N GLY A 53 8.13 -4.37 -15.73
CA GLY A 53 7.47 -3.50 -16.70
C GLY A 53 5.94 -3.46 -16.59
N LEU A 54 5.34 -4.28 -15.72
CA LEU A 54 3.93 -4.11 -15.35
C LEU A 54 3.79 -2.99 -14.30
N PRO A 55 2.69 -2.21 -14.34
CA PRO A 55 2.45 -1.19 -13.34
C PRO A 55 2.15 -1.84 -11.99
N THR A 56 2.54 -1.17 -10.91
CA THR A 56 2.21 -1.57 -9.54
C THR A 56 0.73 -1.34 -9.29
N ARG A 57 -0.07 -2.42 -9.28
CA ARG A 57 -1.53 -2.33 -9.19
C ARG A 57 -2.05 -2.53 -7.78
N LEU A 58 -2.99 -1.67 -7.38
CA LEU A 58 -3.83 -1.89 -6.21
C LEU A 58 -5.25 -2.19 -6.70
N ASN A 59 -5.74 -3.39 -6.39
CA ASN A 59 -7.03 -3.91 -6.83
C ASN A 59 -8.08 -3.75 -5.73
N ILE A 60 -9.29 -3.41 -6.15
CA ILE A 60 -10.51 -3.47 -5.33
C ILE A 60 -11.37 -4.61 -5.90
N ASP A 61 -11.44 -5.69 -5.15
CA ASP A 61 -12.18 -6.89 -5.53
C ASP A 61 -13.65 -6.83 -5.07
N TYR A 62 -14.46 -7.80 -5.51
CA TYR A 62 -15.90 -7.83 -5.22
C TYR A 62 -16.22 -7.90 -3.72
N ASP A 63 -15.33 -8.46 -2.90
CA ASP A 63 -15.47 -8.63 -1.45
C ASP A 63 -14.79 -7.49 -0.66
N ALA A 64 -14.34 -6.42 -1.32
CA ALA A 64 -13.67 -5.26 -0.70
C ALA A 64 -14.47 -4.57 0.43
N LEU A 65 -15.79 -4.78 0.48
CA LEU A 65 -16.68 -4.23 1.50
C LEU A 65 -16.87 -5.15 2.71
N GLU A 66 -16.37 -6.39 2.64
CA GLU A 66 -16.54 -7.40 3.69
C GLU A 66 -15.43 -7.28 4.74
N SER A 67 -15.78 -7.36 6.03
CA SER A 67 -14.82 -7.21 7.13
C SER A 67 -13.89 -8.41 7.31
N ASN A 68 -14.32 -9.60 6.85
CA ASN A 68 -13.61 -10.87 7.03
C ASN A 68 -13.18 -11.42 5.67
N GLN A 69 -12.23 -10.75 5.03
CA GLN A 69 -11.62 -11.28 3.82
C GLN A 69 -10.71 -12.46 4.15
N ASN A 70 -10.74 -13.48 3.31
CA ASN A 70 -9.71 -14.53 3.27
C ASN A 70 -8.75 -14.17 2.14
N PRO A 71 -7.66 -13.43 2.41
CA PRO A 71 -6.76 -13.02 1.36
C PRO A 71 -6.15 -14.23 0.65
N LEU A 72 -5.95 -14.07 -0.66
CA LEU A 72 -5.16 -15.00 -1.43
C LEU A 72 -3.73 -15.05 -0.87
N LYS A 73 -3.07 -16.19 -1.06
CA LYS A 73 -1.68 -16.37 -0.67
C LYS A 73 -0.79 -15.33 -1.34
N TRP A 74 0.21 -14.84 -0.62
CA TRP A 74 1.17 -13.82 -1.10
C TRP A 74 0.56 -12.46 -1.48
N THR A 75 -0.69 -12.22 -1.10
CA THR A 75 -1.36 -10.94 -1.36
C THR A 75 -1.26 -10.04 -0.14
N CYS A 76 -0.85 -8.79 -0.35
CA CYS A 76 -0.89 -7.76 0.68
C CYS A 76 -2.27 -7.12 0.70
N VAL A 77 -2.94 -7.16 1.85
CA VAL A 77 -4.22 -6.47 2.05
C VAL A 77 -3.97 -5.12 2.70
N VAL A 78 -4.57 -4.08 2.14
CA VAL A 78 -4.42 -2.71 2.61
C VAL A 78 -5.76 -2.08 2.94
N PRO A 79 -5.86 -1.35 4.07
CA PRO A 79 -7.09 -0.67 4.43
C PRO A 79 -7.28 0.58 3.57
N GLY A 80 -8.52 0.85 3.22
CA GLY A 80 -8.92 2.03 2.48
C GLY A 80 -10.21 2.64 3.00
N THR A 81 -10.48 3.85 2.54
CA THR A 81 -11.71 4.57 2.85
C THR A 81 -12.44 4.90 1.56
N LEU A 82 -13.73 4.59 1.48
CA LEU A 82 -14.60 4.97 0.39
C LEU A 82 -15.49 6.14 0.81
N ILE A 83 -15.54 7.19 -0.01
CA ILE A 83 -16.45 8.32 0.17
C ILE A 83 -17.26 8.46 -1.11
N ASN A 84 -18.58 8.36 -1.01
CA ASN A 84 -19.48 8.49 -2.15
C ASN A 84 -20.39 9.73 -2.01
N THR A 85 -20.44 10.58 -3.02
CA THR A 85 -21.42 11.68 -3.08
C THR A 85 -22.75 11.23 -3.69
N ASN A 86 -23.82 11.92 -3.33
CA ASN A 86 -25.15 11.64 -3.89
C ASN A 86 -25.35 12.27 -5.28
N THR A 87 -24.66 13.37 -5.58
CA THR A 87 -24.76 14.07 -6.87
C THR A 87 -23.43 14.14 -7.61
N ILE A 88 -23.49 14.28 -8.94
CA ILE A 88 -22.30 14.45 -9.78
C ILE A 88 -21.70 15.85 -9.62
N GLU A 89 -22.53 16.85 -9.30
CA GLU A 89 -22.12 18.22 -9.03
C GLU A 89 -21.22 18.28 -7.78
N GLU A 90 -21.61 17.59 -6.70
CA GLU A 90 -20.78 17.44 -5.49
C GLU A 90 -19.47 16.72 -5.82
N PHE A 91 -19.51 15.61 -6.57
CA PHE A 91 -18.30 14.88 -6.98
C PHE A 91 -17.30 15.78 -7.74
N LYS A 92 -17.80 16.62 -8.64
CA LYS A 92 -16.97 17.52 -9.44
C LYS A 92 -16.42 18.68 -8.62
N SER A 93 -17.23 19.27 -7.74
CA SER A 93 -16.89 20.47 -6.97
C SER A 93 -16.10 20.19 -5.69
N ARG A 94 -16.14 18.97 -5.15
CA ARG A 94 -15.42 18.62 -3.92
C ARG A 94 -13.91 18.74 -4.10
N ASP A 95 -13.26 19.37 -3.12
CA ASP A 95 -11.83 19.62 -3.09
C ASP A 95 -11.05 18.32 -2.82
N LYS A 96 -10.54 17.73 -3.89
CA LYS A 96 -9.75 16.50 -3.88
C LYS A 96 -8.41 16.65 -3.15
N VAL A 97 -7.84 17.87 -3.15
CA VAL A 97 -6.60 18.16 -2.43
C VAL A 97 -6.85 18.15 -0.92
N GLU A 98 -7.97 18.74 -0.48
CA GLU A 98 -8.34 18.69 0.93
C GLU A 98 -8.66 17.28 1.40
N MET A 99 -9.37 16.49 0.58
CA MET A 99 -9.61 15.07 0.88
C MET A 99 -8.30 14.27 1.04
N LEU A 100 -7.34 14.49 0.14
CA LEU A 100 -6.01 13.89 0.25
C LEU A 100 -5.28 14.32 1.53
N LYS A 101 -5.37 15.60 1.92
CA LYS A 101 -4.75 16.09 3.18
C LYS A 101 -5.38 15.46 4.42
N VAL A 102 -6.70 15.27 4.44
CA VAL A 102 -7.38 14.59 5.56
C VAL A 102 -6.89 13.14 5.68
N ALA A 103 -6.84 12.41 4.56
CA ALA A 103 -6.31 11.04 4.53
C ALA A 103 -4.83 11.00 4.97
N ALA A 104 -4.00 11.91 4.46
CA ALA A 104 -2.60 12.04 4.85
C ALA A 104 -2.45 12.37 6.35
N THR A 105 -3.30 13.25 6.90
CA THR A 105 -3.25 13.59 8.33
C THR A 105 -3.56 12.38 9.20
N SER A 106 -4.54 11.56 8.81
CA SER A 106 -4.83 10.31 9.51
C SER A 106 -3.62 9.36 9.51
N LEU A 107 -3.01 9.16 8.34
CA LEU A 107 -1.80 8.34 8.21
C LEU A 107 -0.64 8.89 9.05
N TRP A 108 -0.44 10.20 9.05
CA TRP A 108 0.59 10.87 9.84
C TRP A 108 0.37 10.65 11.35
N ASN A 109 -0.87 10.72 11.82
CA ASN A 109 -1.19 10.45 13.23
C ASN A 109 -0.91 8.99 13.60
N SER A 110 -1.22 8.02 12.73
CA SER A 110 -0.86 6.61 12.94
C SER A 110 0.65 6.37 12.91
N MET A 111 1.41 7.17 12.15
CA MET A 111 2.88 7.15 12.21
C MET A 111 3.38 7.69 13.56
N LEU A 112 2.84 8.82 14.04
CA LEU A 112 3.24 9.43 15.32
C LEU A 112 2.87 8.57 16.54
N SER A 113 1.75 7.84 16.49
CA SER A 113 1.33 6.92 17.55
C SER A 113 2.01 5.54 17.49
N GLU A 114 2.93 5.36 16.54
CA GLU A 114 3.63 4.10 16.24
C GLU A 114 2.69 2.94 15.88
N GLU A 115 1.43 3.23 15.52
CA GLU A 115 0.47 2.23 15.10
C GLU A 115 0.93 1.51 13.82
N VAL A 116 1.51 2.27 12.88
CA VAL A 116 2.07 1.71 11.63
C VAL A 116 3.19 0.70 11.86
N LEU A 117 3.89 0.76 13.01
CA LEU A 117 4.93 -0.23 13.33
C LEU A 117 4.31 -1.57 13.70
N ARG A 118 3.11 -1.56 14.31
CA ARG A 118 2.35 -2.74 14.71
C ARG A 118 1.40 -3.23 13.61
N ASN A 119 0.97 -2.32 12.74
CA ASN A 119 0.09 -2.60 11.60
C ASN A 119 0.64 -1.93 10.32
N PRO A 120 1.71 -2.50 9.71
CA PRO A 120 2.38 -1.92 8.54
C PRO A 120 1.50 -1.67 7.31
N PRO A 121 0.45 -2.46 7.01
CA PRO A 121 -0.46 -2.18 5.89
C PRO A 121 -1.05 -0.78 5.86
N LEU A 122 -1.15 -0.09 7.00
CA LEU A 122 -1.60 1.31 7.08
C LEU A 122 -0.74 2.26 6.22
N LEU A 123 0.55 1.96 6.03
CA LEU A 123 1.47 2.76 5.22
C LEU A 123 1.06 2.84 3.75
N SER A 124 0.32 1.84 3.27
CA SER A 124 -0.20 1.74 1.91
C SER A 124 -1.72 1.98 1.86
N SER A 125 -2.27 2.66 2.88
CA SER A 125 -3.69 3.01 2.91
C SER A 125 -4.08 3.95 1.77
N PHE A 126 -5.34 3.90 1.37
CA PHE A 126 -5.83 4.64 0.21
C PHE A 126 -7.22 5.24 0.44
N LEU A 127 -7.56 6.20 -0.40
CA LEU A 127 -8.87 6.83 -0.47
C LEU A 127 -9.50 6.57 -1.83
N MET A 128 -10.74 6.10 -1.84
CA MET A 128 -11.57 5.94 -3.02
C MET A 128 -12.73 6.93 -2.95
N PHE A 129 -12.70 7.94 -3.81
CA PHE A 129 -13.78 8.93 -3.89
C PHE A 129 -14.67 8.62 -5.09
N THR A 130 -15.99 8.51 -4.88
CA THR A 130 -16.91 8.01 -5.90
C THR A 130 -18.18 8.84 -6.04
N PHE A 131 -18.82 8.70 -7.20
CA PHE A 131 -20.22 9.01 -7.43
C PHE A 131 -20.82 7.89 -8.28
N ALA A 132 -21.86 7.24 -7.76
CA ALA A 132 -22.57 6.16 -8.43
C ALA A 132 -23.92 6.64 -8.98
N ASP A 133 -24.04 6.73 -10.32
CA ASP A 133 -25.32 6.93 -11.00
C ASP A 133 -26.03 5.57 -11.13
N LEU A 134 -26.79 5.22 -10.09
CA LEU A 134 -27.51 3.94 -9.99
C LEU A 134 -28.63 3.80 -11.03
N LYS A 135 -29.06 4.90 -11.67
CA LYS A 135 -30.08 4.83 -12.73
C LYS A 135 -29.48 4.35 -14.06
N LYS A 136 -28.25 4.77 -14.33
CA LYS A 136 -27.53 4.43 -15.57
C LYS A 136 -26.47 3.35 -15.38
N TYR A 137 -26.23 2.92 -14.14
CA TYR A 137 -25.11 2.06 -13.76
C TYR A 137 -23.76 2.63 -14.21
N HIS A 138 -23.59 3.95 -14.08
CA HIS A 138 -22.32 4.63 -14.35
C HIS A 138 -21.63 4.99 -13.03
N TYR A 139 -20.38 4.58 -12.89
CA TYR A 139 -19.59 4.81 -11.68
C TYR A 139 -18.41 5.72 -12.01
N TYR A 140 -18.39 6.89 -11.38
CA TYR A 140 -17.30 7.84 -11.48
C TYR A 140 -16.45 7.71 -10.24
N TYR A 141 -15.14 7.58 -10.39
CA TYR A 141 -14.26 7.37 -9.27
C TYR A 141 -12.91 8.05 -9.44
N TRP A 142 -12.28 8.30 -8.30
CA TRP A 142 -10.94 8.87 -8.18
C TRP A 142 -10.25 8.23 -6.98
N PHE A 143 -9.03 7.73 -7.19
CA PHE A 143 -8.20 7.17 -6.13
C PHE A 143 -7.16 8.19 -5.67
N ALA A 144 -6.85 8.14 -4.38
CA ALA A 144 -5.72 8.85 -3.81
C ALA A 144 -4.90 7.90 -2.92
N PHE A 145 -3.58 7.93 -3.13
CA PHE A 145 -2.61 7.18 -2.35
C PHE A 145 -1.74 8.20 -1.60
N PRO A 146 -2.02 8.49 -0.33
CA PRO A 146 -1.26 9.48 0.44
C PRO A 146 0.21 9.08 0.56
N ALA A 147 1.11 9.96 0.12
CA ALA A 147 2.54 9.76 0.22
C ALA A 147 3.22 11.06 0.67
N PHE A 148 4.14 10.96 1.63
CA PHE A 148 4.89 12.11 2.13
C PHE A 148 6.19 12.28 1.37
N THR A 149 6.48 13.52 0.98
CA THR A 149 7.75 13.88 0.35
C THR A 149 8.66 14.56 1.37
N TYR A 150 9.41 13.75 2.13
CA TYR A 150 10.36 14.27 3.11
C TYR A 150 11.65 13.44 3.16
N PRO A 151 12.84 14.05 2.98
CA PRO A 151 13.05 15.42 2.50
C PRO A 151 12.52 15.62 1.07
N LYS A 152 12.35 16.89 0.64
CA LYS A 152 11.78 17.23 -0.68
C LYS A 152 12.48 16.53 -1.86
N THR A 153 13.77 16.25 -1.72
CA THR A 153 14.56 15.47 -2.66
C THR A 153 15.41 14.46 -1.89
N ILE A 154 15.27 13.18 -2.23
CA ILE A 154 16.10 12.11 -1.67
C ILE A 154 17.16 11.76 -2.73
N PRO A 155 18.46 11.89 -2.43
CA PRO A 155 19.50 11.52 -3.37
C PRO A 155 19.53 9.99 -3.54
N LEU A 156 19.58 9.53 -4.79
CA LEU A 156 19.81 8.13 -5.12
C LEU A 156 21.31 7.84 -5.00
N VAL A 157 21.69 7.06 -4.00
CA VAL A 157 23.10 6.70 -3.73
C VAL A 157 23.62 5.68 -4.74
N GLN A 158 22.79 4.68 -5.08
CA GLN A 158 23.10 3.63 -6.03
C GLN A 158 21.81 3.23 -6.76
N ARG A 159 21.92 2.79 -8.01
CA ARG A 159 20.77 2.21 -8.72
C ARG A 159 20.35 0.89 -8.06
N PRO A 160 19.05 0.56 -8.04
CA PRO A 160 18.60 -0.76 -7.61
C PRO A 160 19.31 -1.86 -8.39
N GLN A 161 19.73 -2.90 -7.67
CA GLN A 161 20.38 -4.09 -8.21
C GLN A 161 19.53 -5.32 -7.91
N ALA A 162 19.56 -6.30 -8.80
CA ALA A 162 18.87 -7.56 -8.52
C ALA A 162 19.55 -8.29 -7.35
N LEU A 163 18.79 -9.04 -6.55
CA LEU A 163 19.35 -9.82 -5.44
C LEU A 163 20.48 -10.76 -5.90
N SER A 164 20.34 -11.34 -7.10
CA SER A 164 21.34 -12.21 -7.72
C SER A 164 22.62 -11.48 -8.19
N GLU A 165 22.58 -10.15 -8.32
CA GLU A 165 23.77 -9.35 -8.65
C GLU A 165 24.56 -8.97 -7.39
N HIS A 166 23.91 -8.95 -6.23
CA HIS A 166 24.51 -8.53 -4.97
C HIS A 166 24.90 -9.71 -4.07
N PHE A 167 24.13 -10.80 -4.08
CA PHE A 167 24.32 -11.97 -3.24
C PHE A 167 24.79 -13.19 -4.04
N THR A 168 25.47 -14.14 -3.39
CA THR A 168 25.82 -15.43 -4.01
C THR A 168 24.58 -16.30 -4.20
N ASP A 169 24.66 -17.32 -5.07
CA ASP A 169 23.55 -18.25 -5.29
C ASP A 169 23.09 -18.94 -4.00
N GLU A 170 24.03 -19.30 -3.11
CA GLU A 170 23.68 -19.88 -1.80
C GLU A 170 22.94 -18.87 -0.91
N GLN A 171 23.35 -17.61 -0.92
CA GLN A 171 22.71 -16.54 -0.16
C GLN A 171 21.31 -16.22 -0.71
N VAL A 172 21.15 -16.16 -2.03
CA VAL A 172 19.83 -15.96 -2.67
C VAL A 172 18.90 -17.12 -2.33
N THR A 173 19.40 -18.36 -2.37
CA THR A 173 18.61 -19.54 -2.00
C THR A 173 18.18 -19.49 -0.52
N ALA A 174 19.10 -19.12 0.38
CA ALA A 174 18.79 -18.94 1.80
C ALA A 174 17.77 -17.83 2.03
N PHE A 175 17.89 -16.70 1.32
CA PHE A 175 16.93 -15.60 1.37
C PHE A 175 15.53 -16.05 0.93
N LEU A 176 15.42 -16.71 -0.22
CA LEU A 176 14.14 -17.17 -0.76
C LEU A 176 13.48 -18.22 0.13
N SER A 177 14.29 -19.10 0.74
CA SER A 177 13.79 -20.09 1.70
C SER A 177 13.16 -19.42 2.92
N GLU A 178 13.82 -18.40 3.50
CA GLU A 178 13.29 -17.67 4.65
C GLU A 178 12.11 -16.77 4.25
N TYR A 179 12.17 -16.10 3.11
CA TYR A 179 11.04 -15.33 2.58
C TYR A 179 9.79 -16.20 2.43
N SER A 180 9.96 -17.41 1.89
CA SER A 180 8.86 -18.36 1.65
C SER A 180 8.26 -18.93 2.94
N SER A 181 9.04 -19.01 4.03
CA SER A 181 8.56 -19.49 5.33
C SER A 181 7.82 -18.41 6.13
N GLN A 182 8.02 -17.13 5.79
CA GLN A 182 7.50 -15.97 6.51
C GLN A 182 6.32 -15.27 5.80
N GLU A 183 5.46 -16.02 5.12
CA GLU A 183 4.35 -15.46 4.32
C GLU A 183 3.53 -14.41 5.07
N SER A 184 3.12 -14.69 6.32
CA SER A 184 2.30 -13.78 7.16
C SER A 184 2.99 -12.45 7.49
N LEU A 185 4.32 -12.44 7.56
CA LEU A 185 5.09 -11.22 7.78
C LEU A 185 5.26 -10.45 6.46
N VAL A 186 5.57 -11.18 5.39
CA VAL A 186 5.79 -10.60 4.06
C VAL A 186 4.54 -9.91 3.52
N THR A 187 3.35 -10.50 3.73
CA THR A 187 2.07 -9.95 3.28
C THR A 187 1.61 -8.72 4.06
N GLN A 188 2.36 -8.29 5.09
CA GLN A 188 2.18 -6.97 5.70
C GLN A 188 2.75 -5.84 4.84
N GLY A 189 3.49 -6.17 3.77
CA GLY A 189 4.02 -5.24 2.77
C GLY A 189 5.31 -4.53 3.16
N VAL A 190 5.55 -4.30 4.45
CA VAL A 190 6.76 -3.64 4.97
C VAL A 190 7.31 -4.39 6.18
N PHE A 191 8.59 -4.74 6.12
CA PHE A 191 9.30 -5.47 7.18
C PHE A 191 10.80 -5.16 7.16
N ALA A 192 11.51 -5.57 8.21
CA ALA A 192 12.95 -5.40 8.33
C ALA A 192 13.68 -6.71 8.05
N ILE A 193 14.88 -6.62 7.48
CA ILE A 193 15.77 -7.76 7.28
C ILE A 193 17.11 -7.48 7.94
N SER A 194 17.60 -8.46 8.69
CA SER A 194 18.98 -8.47 9.19
C SER A 194 19.78 -9.57 8.49
N GLN A 195 20.95 -9.24 7.99
CA GLN A 195 21.91 -10.20 7.47
C GLN A 195 22.91 -10.57 8.56
N SER A 196 23.15 -11.87 8.74
CA SER A 196 24.18 -12.41 9.64
C SER A 196 25.10 -13.37 8.89
N SER A 197 26.18 -13.81 9.53
CA SER A 197 27.05 -14.88 9.01
C SER A 197 26.32 -16.21 8.74
N HIS A 198 25.13 -16.40 9.34
CA HIS A 198 24.34 -17.63 9.25
C HIS A 198 23.15 -17.54 8.30
N GLY A 199 22.93 -16.39 7.65
CA GLY A 199 21.82 -16.18 6.71
C GLY A 199 21.03 -14.91 7.00
N PHE A 200 19.78 -14.90 6.54
CA PHE A 200 18.86 -13.78 6.66
C PHE A 200 17.82 -14.05 7.75
N THR A 201 17.41 -12.99 8.45
CA THR A 201 16.30 -13.05 9.40
C THR A 201 15.35 -11.90 9.09
N PHE A 202 14.06 -12.24 8.96
CA PHE A 202 13.00 -11.30 8.70
C PHE A 202 12.33 -10.93 10.02
N HIS A 203 12.12 -9.64 10.23
CA HIS A 203 11.58 -9.10 11.48
C HIS A 203 10.34 -8.25 11.20
N PRO A 204 9.32 -8.30 12.06
CA PRO A 204 8.25 -7.32 12.09
C PRO A 204 8.79 -5.89 12.13
N LEU A 205 8.08 -4.96 11.50
CA LEU A 205 8.50 -3.56 11.45
C LEU A 205 8.65 -2.94 12.85
N CYS A 206 7.88 -3.42 13.85
CA CYS A 206 7.98 -2.96 15.23
C CYS A 206 9.32 -3.25 15.92
N ASP A 207 10.11 -4.19 15.41
CA ASP A 207 11.44 -4.48 15.95
C ASP A 207 12.54 -3.61 15.35
N TYR A 208 12.26 -2.89 14.25
CA TYR A 208 13.21 -2.02 13.58
C TYR A 208 13.93 -1.02 14.51
N PRO A 209 13.25 -0.31 15.45
CA PRO A 209 13.94 0.61 16.37
C PRO A 209 15.03 -0.06 17.22
N LYS A 210 14.82 -1.33 17.61
CA LYS A 210 15.79 -2.11 18.39
C LYS A 210 16.95 -2.57 17.51
N LEU A 211 16.64 -3.06 16.31
CA LEU A 211 17.63 -3.55 15.34
C LEU A 211 18.60 -2.43 14.91
N ARG A 212 18.06 -1.23 14.66
CA ARG A 212 18.86 -0.06 14.28
C ARG A 212 19.89 0.32 15.35
N GLY A 213 19.60 0.06 16.62
CA GLY A 213 20.51 0.35 17.73
C GLY A 213 21.64 -0.68 17.92
N SER A 214 21.49 -1.90 17.39
CA SER A 214 22.41 -3.03 17.65
C SER A 214 23.31 -3.41 16.48
N ALA A 215 23.01 -2.98 15.25
CA ALA A 215 23.68 -3.45 14.05
C ALA A 215 24.27 -2.33 13.18
N SER A 216 25.40 -2.63 12.54
CA SER A 216 26.06 -1.76 11.56
C SER A 216 25.35 -1.72 10.20
N ASP A 217 24.51 -2.72 9.87
CA ASP A 217 23.78 -2.82 8.59
C ASP A 217 22.34 -3.36 8.81
N VAL A 218 21.36 -2.47 8.95
CA VAL A 218 19.91 -2.84 8.97
C VAL A 218 19.23 -2.17 7.80
N SER A 219 18.64 -3.00 6.92
CA SER A 219 17.87 -2.53 5.76
C SER A 219 16.39 -2.71 6.02
N VAL A 220 15.62 -1.64 5.85
CA VAL A 220 14.15 -1.70 5.76
C VAL A 220 13.81 -1.90 4.31
N ILE A 221 13.10 -2.98 3.99
CA ILE A 221 12.57 -3.18 2.65
C ILE A 221 11.11 -2.73 2.69
N ASN A 222 10.84 -1.64 1.96
CA ASN A 222 9.51 -1.38 1.45
C ASN A 222 9.44 -2.05 0.08
N GLN A 223 8.48 -2.94 -0.14
CA GLN A 223 8.36 -3.70 -1.40
C GLN A 223 8.08 -2.82 -2.64
N TYR A 224 7.98 -1.49 -2.49
CA TYR A 224 7.71 -0.52 -3.55
C TYR A 224 8.74 0.63 -3.64
N VAL A 225 10.00 0.38 -3.29
CA VAL A 225 11.10 1.32 -3.58
C VAL A 225 12.15 0.67 -4.47
#